data_AF-A0A4Z0EKF3-F1
#
_entry.id   AF-A0A4Z0EKF3-F1
#
_cell.length_a   1.000
_cell.length_b   1.000
_cell.length_c   1.000
_cell.angle_alpha   90.00
_cell.angle_beta   90.00
_cell.angle_gamma   90.00
#
_symmetry.space_group_name_H-M   'P 1'
#
loop_
_entity.id
_entity.type
_entity.pdbx_description
1 polymer ?
#
loop_
_entity_poly.entity_id
_entity_poly.type
_entity_poly.pdbx_seq_one_letter_code
_entity_poly.pdbx_strand_id
1 'polypeptide(L)'
;MTQPPAASTPDRLAVGYQLKIHLLGISPQISRRVLVRGDTTLAELHHIFQVVMGWENWHLHSFKLWGKDYGLSYASGTWYADDARRVHLGDFAWQANDKFTYTYDFGDYWQH
;
A
#
# COMPACT_ATOMS: atom_id res chain seq x y z
N MET A 1 -1.26 -22.20 0.78
CA MET A 1 0.00 -21.44 0.69
C MET A 1 0.12 -20.59 1.96
N THR A 2 1.09 -20.91 2.80
CA THR A 2 1.26 -20.32 4.14
C THR A 2 1.89 -18.94 3.99
N GLN A 3 1.31 -17.93 4.66
CA GLN A 3 1.90 -16.60 4.74
C GLN A 3 3.30 -16.71 5.38
N PRO A 4 4.35 -16.06 4.83
CA PRO A 4 5.65 -16.05 5.48
C PRO A 4 5.53 -15.44 6.89
N PRO A 5 6.34 -15.90 7.85
CA PRO A 5 6.32 -15.35 9.19
C PRO A 5 6.60 -13.84 9.14
N ALA A 6 5.77 -13.06 9.84
CA ALA A 6 5.98 -11.64 10.00
C ALA A 6 7.39 -11.37 10.54
N ALA A 7 8.10 -10.41 9.93
CA ALA A 7 9.40 -9.98 10.46
C ALA A 7 9.27 -9.49 11.91
N SER A 8 10.30 -9.73 12.72
CA SER A 8 10.31 -9.26 14.10
C SER A 8 10.27 -7.72 14.15
N THR A 9 9.61 -7.14 15.16
CA THR A 9 9.50 -5.68 15.33
C THR A 9 10.84 -4.93 15.20
N PRO A 10 11.97 -5.37 15.81
CA PRO A 10 13.25 -4.69 15.61
C PRO A 10 13.79 -4.78 14.18
N ASP A 11 13.62 -5.90 13.48
CA ASP A 11 14.02 -6.02 12.06
C ASP A 11 13.22 -5.06 11.18
N ARG A 12 11.92 -4.91 11.46
CA ARG A 12 11.03 -4.00 10.73
C ARG A 12 11.41 -2.53 10.89
N LEU A 13 11.90 -2.14 12.07
CA LEU A 13 12.28 -0.76 12.39
C LEU A 13 13.61 -0.34 11.75
N ALA A 14 14.49 -1.30 11.44
CA ALA A 14 15.82 -1.04 10.87
C ALA A 14 15.82 -0.93 9.33
N VAL A 15 14.75 -1.37 8.66
CA VAL A 15 14.69 -1.44 7.19
C VAL A 15 13.93 -0.24 6.62
N GLY A 16 14.55 0.46 5.67
CA GLY A 16 13.92 1.51 4.86
C GLY A 16 13.67 1.03 3.44
N TYR A 17 12.49 1.34 2.89
CA TYR A 17 12.09 1.00 1.53
C TYR A 17 12.03 2.26 0.67
N GLN A 18 12.59 2.18 -0.54
CA GLN A 18 12.38 3.20 -1.57
C GLN A 18 11.25 2.74 -2.50
N LEU A 19 10.13 3.45 -2.48
CA LEU A 19 9.00 3.19 -3.34
C LEU A 19 9.02 4.14 -4.52
N LYS A 20 8.82 3.58 -5.72
CA LYS A 20 8.58 4.34 -6.94
C LYS A 20 7.11 4.17 -7.31
N ILE A 21 6.35 5.26 -7.18
CA ILE A 21 4.90 5.29 -7.40
C ILE A 21 4.65 5.83 -8.80
N HIS A 22 3.86 5.11 -9.60
CA HIS A 22 3.46 5.52 -10.94
C HIS A 22 1.95 5.59 -10.97
N LEU A 23 1.37 6.66 -11.51
CA LEU A 23 -0.06 6.66 -11.84
C LEU A 23 -0.26 6.02 -13.21
N LEU A 24 -1.04 4.94 -13.25
CA LEU A 24 -1.31 4.18 -14.47
C LEU A 24 -2.35 4.90 -15.34
N GLY A 25 -2.27 4.67 -16.66
CA GLY A 25 -3.27 5.15 -17.62
C GLY A 25 -3.16 6.63 -18.06
N ILE A 26 -2.16 7.39 -17.57
CA ILE A 26 -1.97 8.81 -17.91
C ILE A 26 -0.69 9.05 -18.71
N SER A 27 -0.76 9.97 -19.68
CA SER A 27 0.39 10.51 -20.41
C SER A 27 0.40 12.05 -20.37
N PRO A 28 1.54 12.70 -20.07
CA PRO A 28 2.82 12.09 -19.69
C PRO A 28 2.76 11.40 -18.31
N GLN A 29 3.63 10.41 -18.09
CA GLN A 29 3.59 9.59 -16.86
C GLN A 29 3.81 10.46 -15.62
N ILE A 30 2.86 10.40 -14.68
CA ILE A 30 3.00 11.00 -13.35
C ILE A 30 3.66 9.97 -12.42
N SER A 31 4.77 10.35 -11.78
CA SER A 31 5.46 9.49 -10.81
C SER A 31 6.03 10.25 -9.62
N ARG A 32 6.23 9.52 -8.53
CA ARG A 32 6.83 9.99 -7.28
C ARG A 32 7.81 8.95 -6.76
N ARG A 33 8.84 9.39 -6.03
CA ARG A 33 9.74 8.50 -5.27
C ARG A 33 9.71 8.91 -3.81
N VAL A 34 9.48 7.95 -2.93
CA VAL A 34 9.41 8.17 -1.49
C VAL A 34 10.27 7.15 -0.74
N LEU A 35 10.85 7.57 0.37
CA LEU A 35 11.47 6.69 1.34
C LEU A 35 10.48 6.47 2.48
N VAL A 36 10.21 5.22 2.80
CA VAL A 36 9.30 4.83 3.88
C VAL A 36 9.98 3.83 4.80
N ARG A 37 9.55 3.79 6.04
CA ARG A 37 10.09 2.85 7.02
C ARG A 37 9.38 1.50 6.90
N GLY A 38 10.01 0.42 7.30
CA GLY A 38 9.39 -0.90 7.28
C GLY A 38 8.22 -1.04 8.26
N ASP A 39 8.20 -0.23 9.33
CA ASP A 39 7.08 -0.15 10.28
C ASP A 39 5.91 0.70 9.78
N THR A 40 5.98 1.26 8.56
CA THR A 40 4.83 1.93 7.96
C THR A 40 3.74 0.91 7.66
N THR A 41 2.57 1.10 8.27
CA THR A 41 1.36 0.32 7.99
C THR A 41 0.81 0.60 6.60
N LEU A 42 0.00 -0.29 6.04
CA LEU A 42 -0.67 -0.03 4.76
C LEU A 42 -1.63 1.17 4.86
N ALA A 43 -2.24 1.39 6.04
CA ALA A 43 -3.05 2.59 6.30
C ALA A 43 -2.21 3.89 6.28
N GLU A 44 -1.04 3.89 6.91
CA GLU A 44 -0.11 5.04 6.83
C GLU A 44 0.43 5.23 5.41
N LEU A 45 0.74 4.13 4.71
CA LEU A 45 1.17 4.18 3.32
C LEU A 45 0.10 4.82 2.45
N HIS A 46 -1.18 4.51 2.67
CA HIS A 46 -2.29 5.19 1.99
C HIS A 46 -2.25 6.71 2.23
N HIS A 47 -2.01 7.18 3.46
CA HIS A 47 -1.85 8.62 3.71
C HIS A 47 -0.65 9.23 2.96
N ILE A 48 0.45 8.49 2.82
CA ILE A 48 1.58 8.92 1.99
C ILE A 48 1.13 9.09 0.53
N PHE A 49 0.36 8.14 -0.03
CA PHE A 49 -0.23 8.26 -1.37
C PHE A 49 -1.09 9.53 -1.49
N GLN A 50 -1.96 9.80 -0.51
CA GLN A 50 -2.80 11.01 -0.52
C GLN A 50 -1.95 12.29 -0.61
N VAL A 51 -0.91 12.40 0.21
CA VAL A 51 -0.05 13.59 0.24
C VAL A 51 0.74 13.75 -1.07
N VAL A 52 1.35 12.69 -1.60
CA VAL A 52 2.21 12.81 -2.79
C VAL A 52 1.44 12.97 -4.10
N MET A 53 0.18 12.54 -4.12
CA MET A 53 -0.72 12.72 -5.26
C MET A 53 -1.57 14.00 -5.14
N GLY A 54 -1.62 14.64 -3.97
CA GLY A 54 -2.40 15.86 -3.73
C GLY A 54 -3.89 15.58 -3.64
N TRP A 55 -4.28 14.49 -2.98
CA TRP A 55 -5.66 14.03 -2.81
C TRP A 55 -6.16 14.23 -1.38
N GLU A 56 -7.49 14.28 -1.21
CA GLU A 56 -8.14 14.65 0.06
C GLU A 56 -8.79 13.49 0.83
N ASN A 57 -8.45 12.23 0.49
CA ASN A 57 -8.91 11.02 1.19
C ASN A 57 -10.44 10.88 1.33
N TRP A 58 -11.19 11.21 0.28
CA TRP A 58 -12.65 11.13 0.26
C TRP A 58 -13.19 9.77 -0.18
N HIS A 59 -12.36 8.96 -0.83
CA HIS A 59 -12.82 7.73 -1.47
C HIS A 59 -12.21 6.47 -0.86
N LEU A 60 -12.87 5.35 -1.13
CA LEU A 60 -12.36 4.03 -0.76
C LEU A 60 -11.03 3.71 -1.45
N HIS A 61 -10.24 2.87 -0.81
CA HIS A 61 -8.97 2.42 -1.33
C HIS A 61 -8.68 0.97 -0.98
N SER A 62 -7.76 0.36 -1.73
CA SER A 62 -7.21 -0.95 -1.41
C SER A 62 -5.79 -1.11 -1.93
N PHE A 63 -5.07 -2.06 -1.33
CA PHE A 63 -3.80 -2.54 -1.83
C PHE A 63 -3.91 -4.00 -2.23
N LYS A 64 -3.35 -4.36 -3.38
CA LYS A 64 -3.24 -5.74 -3.83
C LYS A 64 -1.79 -6.20 -3.77
N LEU A 65 -1.47 -7.05 -2.79
CA LEU A 65 -0.14 -7.62 -2.58
C LEU A 65 -0.22 -9.15 -2.65
N TRP A 66 0.61 -9.78 -3.48
CA TRP A 66 0.70 -11.25 -3.62
C TRP A 66 -0.66 -11.96 -3.77
N GLY A 67 -1.56 -11.36 -4.56
CA GLY A 67 -2.88 -11.93 -4.82
C GLY A 67 -3.91 -11.75 -3.71
N LYS A 68 -3.60 -11.00 -2.65
CA LYS A 68 -4.52 -10.64 -1.57
C LYS A 68 -4.83 -9.14 -1.60
N ASP A 69 -6.08 -8.80 -1.31
CA ASP A 69 -6.53 -7.43 -1.16
C ASP A 69 -6.55 -7.02 0.31
N TYR A 70 -5.97 -5.87 0.59
CA TYR A 70 -5.84 -5.25 1.92
C TYR A 70 -6.49 -3.88 1.89
N GLY A 71 -7.18 -3.52 2.97
CA GLY A 71 -7.88 -2.25 3.06
C GLY A 71 -8.51 -2.08 4.43
N LEU A 72 -9.30 -1.01 4.59
CA LEU A 72 -10.11 -0.80 5.78
C LEU A 72 -11.49 -1.40 5.54
N SER A 73 -11.86 -2.40 6.34
CA SER A 73 -13.22 -2.93 6.32
C SER A 73 -14.18 -1.89 6.91
N TYR A 74 -15.13 -1.43 6.12
CA TYR A 74 -16.23 -0.57 6.57
C TYR A 74 -17.48 -1.41 6.83
N ALA A 75 -18.36 -0.93 7.71
CA ALA A 75 -19.58 -1.64 8.13
C ALA A 75 -20.51 -2.05 6.96
N SER A 76 -20.32 -1.48 5.77
CA SER A 76 -21.18 -1.64 4.59
C SER A 76 -20.58 -2.47 3.43
N GLY A 77 -19.58 -3.34 3.65
CA GLY A 77 -19.54 -4.58 2.85
C GLY A 77 -18.37 -4.84 1.90
N THR A 78 -17.13 -4.45 2.21
CA THR A 78 -15.95 -5.07 1.58
C THR A 78 -15.16 -5.85 2.63
N TRP A 79 -14.97 -7.15 2.39
CA TRP A 79 -14.14 -8.01 3.24
C TRP A 79 -12.71 -8.05 2.69
N TYR A 80 -11.76 -7.54 3.45
CA TYR A 80 -10.34 -7.62 3.11
C TYR A 80 -9.67 -8.82 3.76
N ALA A 81 -8.51 -9.22 3.23
CA ALA A 81 -7.73 -10.32 3.79
C ALA A 81 -7.23 -10.02 5.20
N ASP A 82 -6.93 -8.75 5.50
CA ASP A 82 -6.51 -8.26 6.82
C ASP A 82 -6.75 -6.74 6.94
N ASP A 83 -6.72 -6.22 8.16
CA ASP A 83 -6.87 -4.80 8.48
C ASP A 83 -5.58 -4.03 8.12
N ALA A 84 -5.69 -3.08 7.19
CA ALA A 84 -4.56 -2.27 6.72
C ALA A 84 -3.82 -1.50 7.83
N ARG A 85 -4.42 -1.28 9.00
CA ARG A 85 -3.77 -0.64 10.17
C ARG A 85 -2.83 -1.59 10.92
N ARG A 86 -2.92 -2.89 10.67
CA ARG A 86 -2.16 -3.94 11.36
C ARG A 86 -1.10 -4.57 10.47
N VAL A 87 -1.24 -4.43 9.17
CA VAL A 87 -0.30 -4.90 8.17
C VAL A 87 0.73 -3.81 7.88
N HIS A 88 2.00 -4.13 8.10
CA HIS A 88 3.13 -3.24 7.88
C HIS A 88 3.84 -3.61 6.58
N LEU A 89 4.51 -2.63 5.97
CA LEU A 89 5.26 -2.86 4.75
C LEU A 89 6.37 -3.90 4.96
N GLY A 90 7.02 -3.91 6.12
CA GLY A 90 8.02 -4.91 6.50
C GLY A 90 7.45 -6.28 6.91
N ASP A 91 6.13 -6.54 6.82
CA ASP A 91 5.58 -7.91 6.95
C ASP A 91 5.89 -8.77 5.73
N PHE A 92 6.26 -8.14 4.62
CA PHE A 92 6.49 -8.79 3.34
C PHE A 92 7.99 -8.93 3.09
N ALA A 93 8.42 -10.14 2.72
CA ALA A 93 9.74 -10.47 2.21
C ALA A 93 9.96 -9.90 0.79
N TRP A 94 10.05 -8.57 0.67
CA TRP A 94 10.27 -7.87 -0.58
C TRP A 94 11.62 -8.20 -1.22
N GLN A 95 11.64 -8.26 -2.54
CA GLN A 95 12.83 -8.18 -3.36
C GLN A 95 12.89 -6.84 -4.09
N ALA A 96 14.10 -6.45 -4.52
CA ALA A 96 14.27 -5.24 -5.31
C ALA A 96 13.43 -5.32 -6.61
N ASN A 97 12.67 -4.27 -6.88
CA ASN A 97 11.75 -4.14 -8.02
C ASN A 97 10.47 -4.97 -7.94
N ASP A 98 10.15 -5.55 -6.77
CA ASP A 98 8.81 -6.06 -6.52
C ASP A 98 7.76 -4.96 -6.69
N LYS A 99 6.56 -5.38 -7.08
CA LYS A 99 5.43 -4.51 -7.37
C LYS A 99 4.20 -4.95 -6.59
N PHE A 100 3.40 -3.97 -6.23
CA PHE A 100 2.05 -4.14 -5.75
C PHE A 100 1.18 -3.07 -6.41
N THR A 101 -0.14 -3.25 -6.33
CA THR A 101 -1.08 -2.26 -6.86
C THR A 101 -1.77 -1.53 -5.71
N TYR A 102 -1.90 -0.22 -5.83
CA TYR A 102 -2.75 0.60 -4.99
C TYR A 102 -3.89 1.19 -5.82
N THR A 103 -5.12 0.95 -5.40
CA THR A 103 -6.32 1.50 -6.05
C THR A 103 -6.96 2.52 -5.13
N TYR A 104 -7.27 3.70 -5.67
CA TYR A 104 -8.01 4.76 -4.98
C TYR A 104 -9.22 5.17 -5.80
N ASP A 105 -10.32 5.42 -5.10
CA ASP A 105 -11.64 5.67 -5.69
C ASP A 105 -12.14 4.52 -6.55
N PHE A 106 -13.14 3.78 -6.04
CA PHE A 106 -13.68 2.64 -6.78
C PHE A 106 -14.69 3.05 -7.87
N GLY A 107 -15.06 4.34 -7.93
CA GLY A 107 -15.80 4.92 -9.06
C GLY A 107 -14.87 5.20 -10.23
N ASP A 108 -13.87 6.06 -10.03
CA ASP A 108 -12.93 6.48 -11.07
C ASP A 108 -11.80 5.48 -11.34
N TYR A 109 -11.52 4.60 -10.36
CA TYR A 109 -10.57 3.49 -10.45
C TYR A 109 -9.12 3.93 -10.70
N TRP A 110 -8.62 4.89 -9.93
CA TRP A 110 -7.24 5.34 -10.04
C TRP A 110 -6.26 4.28 -9.52
N GLN A 111 -5.40 3.77 -10.42
CA GLN A 111 -4.46 2.70 -10.09
C GLN A 111 -3.01 3.17 -10.12
N HIS A 112 -2.24 2.63 -9.18
CA HIS A 112 -0.81 2.85 -9.03
C HIS A 112 -0.06 1.53 -8.94
#